data_AF-A0AAW0IR26-F1
#
_entry.id   AF-A0AAW0IR26-F1
#
_cell.length_a   1.000
_cell.length_b   1.000
_cell.length_c   1.000
_cell.angle_alpha   90.00
_cell.angle_beta   90.00
_cell.angle_gamma   90.00
#
_symmetry.space_group_name_H-M   'P 1'
#
loop_
_entity.id
_entity.type
_entity.pdbx_description
1 polymer ?
#
loop_
_entity_poly.entity_id
_entity_poly.type
_entity_poly.pdbx_seq_one_letter_code
_entity_poly.pdbx_strand_id
1 'polypeptide(L)'
;DSFVSDAKGQPSRENDIEMGMRVPGSNPDLGMGAFNKQIQETEKQVEKLSGLLKQLKDANEESKAVTKASAMKDIDEVGKIARNVKGKLEAISKDFPLSSHLYGTFQTLRQRIQDEYREVVERRVMTVTGTRPDDETIDHLIETGNSEQIFQKAMQEAGRGQVCSF
;
A
#
# COMPACT_ATOMS: atom_id res chain seq x y z
N ASP A 1 68.01 34.30 45.55
CA ASP A 1 67.14 35.42 45.19
C ASP A 1 66.25 35.01 44.04
N SER A 2 64.93 35.12 44.08
CA SER A 2 64.08 35.96 44.91
C SER A 2 62.66 35.37 44.97
N PHE A 3 62.03 35.61 46.11
CA PHE A 3 60.76 35.12 46.61
C PHE A 3 59.61 36.10 46.24
N VAL A 4 58.44 35.52 45.92
CA VAL A 4 57.04 35.98 46.14
C VAL A 4 56.40 37.08 45.30
N SER A 5 55.17 36.79 44.83
CA SER A 5 53.87 37.37 45.30
C SER A 5 52.72 36.76 44.48
N ASP A 6 51.84 35.94 45.08
CA ASP A 6 50.60 36.28 45.80
C ASP A 6 49.38 36.67 44.93
N ALA A 7 48.34 35.85 45.12
CA ALA A 7 46.91 36.18 45.22
C ALA A 7 46.06 36.58 43.99
N LYS A 8 44.87 35.93 44.01
CA LYS A 8 43.53 36.36 43.57
C LYS A 8 43.10 36.08 42.13
N GLY A 9 42.12 35.18 42.04
CA GLY A 9 41.20 35.08 40.92
C GLY A 9 40.19 33.95 41.05
N GLN A 10 39.38 33.94 42.12
CA GLN A 10 38.05 33.31 42.02
C GLN A 10 37.09 34.35 41.44
N PRO A 11 36.23 33.91 40.51
CA PRO A 11 34.79 33.97 40.76
C PRO A 11 34.22 32.55 40.55
N SER A 12 33.63 31.92 41.57
CA SER A 12 32.21 32.09 41.89
C SER A 12 31.33 31.95 40.66
N ARG A 13 30.73 30.77 40.47
CA ARG A 13 29.28 30.55 40.70
C ARG A 13 28.85 29.20 40.12
N GLU A 14 28.14 28.48 40.98
CA GLU A 14 26.91 27.75 40.65
C GLU A 14 26.88 27.04 39.31
N ASN A 15 26.95 25.70 39.35
CA ASN A 15 25.94 24.87 38.71
C ASN A 15 26.00 23.46 39.33
N ASP A 16 25.36 23.34 40.50
CA ASP A 16 24.64 22.14 40.88
C ASP A 16 23.60 21.85 39.81
N ILE A 17 23.94 21.08 38.77
CA ILE A 17 22.93 20.49 37.91
C ILE A 17 23.37 19.07 37.55
N GLU A 18 22.74 18.12 38.24
CA GLU A 18 22.30 16.86 37.65
C GLU A 18 23.35 15.76 37.49
N MET A 19 23.62 15.08 38.60
CA MET A 19 23.96 13.65 38.60
C MET A 19 22.73 12.83 38.15
N GLY A 20 22.33 13.02 36.90
CA GLY A 20 21.34 12.23 36.20
C GLY A 20 21.93 10.86 35.87
N MET A 21 21.33 9.83 36.43
CA MET A 21 21.51 8.41 36.14
C MET A 21 21.99 8.18 34.69
N ARG A 22 23.24 7.70 34.49
CA ARG A 22 23.63 7.11 33.20
C ARG A 22 22.80 5.84 33.02
N VAL A 23 21.69 5.96 32.33
CA VAL A 23 20.91 4.82 31.82
C VAL A 23 21.79 4.14 30.75
N PRO A 24 22.24 2.89 30.94
CA PRO A 24 22.88 2.15 29.87
C PRO A 24 21.79 1.70 28.90
N GLY A 25 21.52 2.51 27.88
CA GLY A 25 20.50 2.15 26.90
C GLY A 25 20.00 3.33 26.10
N SER A 26 20.79 3.76 25.12
CA SER A 26 20.35 4.26 23.81
C SER A 26 21.58 4.78 23.08
N ASN A 27 22.11 4.00 22.12
CA ASN A 27 23.06 4.52 21.15
C ASN A 27 22.25 5.22 20.04
N PRO A 28 22.22 6.57 19.95
CA PRO A 28 21.53 7.26 18.86
C PRO A 28 22.38 7.28 17.56
N ASP A 29 23.62 6.79 17.61
CA ASP A 29 24.65 7.06 16.60
C ASP A 29 24.77 5.97 15.52
N LEU A 30 24.28 4.76 15.78
CA LEU A 30 24.44 3.64 14.85
C LEU A 30 23.44 3.67 13.67
N GLY A 31 22.31 4.39 13.81
CA GLY A 31 21.27 4.48 12.78
C GLY A 31 21.50 5.59 11.75
N MET A 32 21.86 6.80 12.21
CA MET A 32 22.08 7.95 11.33
C MET A 32 23.32 7.79 10.44
N GLY A 33 24.40 7.19 10.94
CA GLY A 33 25.61 6.95 10.15
C GLY A 33 25.37 5.99 8.98
N ALA A 34 24.63 4.91 9.21
CA ALA A 34 24.26 3.94 8.17
C ALA A 34 23.31 4.57 7.13
N PHE A 35 22.35 5.39 7.59
CA PHE A 35 21.44 6.12 6.72
C PHE A 35 22.17 7.16 5.85
N ASN A 36 23.06 7.97 6.43
CA ASN A 36 23.86 8.94 5.68
C ASN A 36 24.78 8.26 4.65
N LYS A 37 25.33 7.09 4.98
CA LYS A 37 26.13 6.29 4.05
C LYS A 37 25.30 5.79 2.87
N GLN A 38 24.05 5.38 3.11
CA GLN A 38 23.13 4.99 2.05
C GLN A 38 22.73 6.18 1.17
N ILE A 39 22.53 7.36 1.74
CA ILE A 39 22.26 8.58 0.97
C ILE A 39 23.43 8.89 0.05
N GLN A 40 24.67 8.92 0.55
CA GLN A 40 25.85 9.20 -0.28
C GLN A 40 26.05 8.16 -1.39
N GLU A 41 25.80 6.87 -1.11
CA GLU A 41 25.85 5.83 -2.12
C GLU A 41 24.75 6.02 -3.17
N THR A 42 23.55 6.42 -2.76
CA THR A 42 22.43 6.74 -3.66
C THR A 42 22.75 7.94 -4.54
N GLU A 43 23.30 9.02 -3.97
CA GLU A 43 23.73 10.20 -4.72
C GLU A 43 24.81 9.86 -5.76
N LYS A 44 25.80 9.04 -5.38
CA LYS A 44 26.84 8.55 -6.28
C LYS A 44 26.28 7.68 -7.41
N GLN A 45 25.27 6.87 -7.11
CA GLN A 45 24.57 6.07 -8.12
C GLN A 45 23.77 6.96 -9.08
N VAL A 46 23.12 8.02 -8.59
CA VAL A 46 22.41 9.01 -9.42
C VAL A 46 23.38 9.74 -10.36
N GLU A 47 24.56 10.13 -9.87
CA GLU A 47 25.59 10.77 -10.70
C GLU A 47 26.11 9.83 -11.79
N LYS A 48 26.40 8.56 -11.44
CA LYS A 48 26.80 7.53 -12.42
C LYS A 48 25.71 7.27 -13.46
N LEU A 49 24.44 7.18 -13.05
CA LEU A 49 23.31 7.00 -13.96
C LEU A 49 23.16 8.18 -14.92
N SER A 50 23.36 9.40 -14.43
CA SER A 50 23.32 10.61 -15.25
C SER A 50 24.45 10.62 -16.29
N GLY A 51 25.65 10.19 -15.91
CA GLY A 51 26.77 10.00 -16.84
C GLY A 51 26.51 8.96 -17.91
N LEU A 52 25.97 7.79 -17.53
CA LEU A 52 25.60 6.73 -18.46
C LEU A 52 24.48 7.15 -19.42
N LEU A 53 23.48 7.90 -18.94
CA LEU A 53 22.42 8.44 -19.79
C LEU A 53 22.97 9.42 -20.83
N LYS A 54 23.94 10.25 -20.46
CA LYS A 54 24.62 11.16 -21.39
C LYS A 54 25.41 10.37 -22.44
N GLN A 55 26.22 9.41 -22.02
CA GLN A 55 26.98 8.55 -22.93
C GLN A 55 26.09 7.74 -23.87
N LEU A 56 24.96 7.22 -23.36
CA LEU A 56 23.97 6.51 -24.17
C LEU A 56 23.33 7.45 -25.21
N LYS A 57 23.07 8.70 -24.83
CA LYS A 57 22.54 9.71 -25.75
C LYS A 57 23.54 10.07 -26.84
N ASP A 58 24.80 10.31 -26.47
CA ASP A 58 25.88 10.65 -27.39
C ASP A 58 26.16 9.47 -28.36
N ALA A 59 26.25 8.24 -27.85
CA ALA A 59 26.44 7.03 -28.65
C ALA A 59 25.24 6.72 -29.57
N ASN A 60 24.02 7.09 -29.17
CA ASN A 60 22.83 6.95 -29.99
C ASN A 60 22.77 8.00 -31.11
N GLU A 61 23.23 9.23 -30.87
CA GLU A 61 23.41 10.23 -31.92
C GLU A 61 24.52 9.84 -32.91
N GLU A 62 25.63 9.29 -32.40
CA GLU A 62 26.74 8.78 -33.21
C GLU A 62 26.35 7.56 -34.06
N SER A 63 25.54 6.65 -33.48
CA SER A 63 25.04 5.45 -34.20
C SER A 63 24.07 5.80 -35.33
N LYS A 64 23.38 6.94 -35.28
CA LYS A 64 22.57 7.42 -36.42
C LYS A 64 23.44 7.87 -37.60
N ALA A 65 24.72 8.16 -37.40
CA ALA A 65 25.62 8.68 -38.43
C ALA A 65 26.39 7.59 -39.20
N VAL A 66 26.52 6.37 -38.68
CA VAL A 66 27.36 5.31 -39.26
C VAL A 66 26.48 4.22 -39.89
N THR A 67 26.44 4.13 -41.23
CA THR A 67 25.78 3.02 -41.94
C THR A 67 26.71 2.34 -42.96
N LYS A 68 26.65 1.00 -42.96
CA LYS A 68 26.81 0.01 -44.07
C LYS A 68 27.83 -1.11 -43.83
N ALA A 69 27.48 -2.06 -42.96
CA ALA A 69 27.77 -3.51 -43.05
C ALA A 69 27.47 -4.20 -41.71
N SER A 70 27.94 -3.61 -40.60
CA SER A 70 27.66 -4.07 -39.23
C SER A 70 26.17 -3.96 -38.86
N ALA A 71 25.53 -2.85 -39.27
CA ALA A 71 24.11 -2.57 -39.01
C ALA A 71 23.13 -3.67 -39.51
N MET A 72 23.50 -4.45 -40.54
CA MET A 72 22.65 -5.57 -40.99
C MET A 72 22.74 -6.78 -40.05
N LYS A 73 23.91 -7.05 -39.48
CA LYS A 73 24.11 -8.11 -38.48
C LYS A 73 23.43 -7.76 -37.15
N ASP A 74 23.51 -6.50 -36.75
CA ASP A 74 22.86 -5.99 -35.55
C ASP A 74 21.34 -6.03 -35.67
N ILE A 75 20.79 -5.79 -36.86
CA ILE A 75 19.35 -5.93 -37.16
C ILE A 75 18.86 -7.38 -36.95
N ASP A 76 19.63 -8.38 -37.38
CA ASP A 76 19.26 -9.79 -37.18
C ASP A 76 19.29 -10.21 -35.71
N GLU A 77 20.26 -9.71 -34.93
CA GLU A 77 20.34 -9.95 -33.50
C GLU A 77 19.21 -9.27 -32.73
N VAL A 78 18.92 -8.00 -33.02
CA VAL A 78 17.77 -7.28 -32.45
C VAL A 78 16.46 -8.00 -32.82
N GLY A 79 16.32 -8.51 -34.04
CA GLY A 79 15.15 -9.28 -34.46
C GLY A 79 15.00 -10.62 -33.73
N LYS A 80 16.10 -11.29 -33.36
CA LYS A 80 16.08 -12.51 -32.54
C LYS A 80 15.72 -12.19 -31.09
N ILE A 81 16.29 -11.12 -30.52
CA ILE A 81 15.98 -10.66 -29.17
C ILE A 81 14.51 -10.24 -29.07
N ALA A 82 14.01 -9.44 -30.02
CA ALA A 82 12.61 -9.02 -30.07
C ALA A 82 11.64 -10.21 -30.15
N ARG A 83 11.95 -11.22 -30.97
CA ARG A 83 11.16 -12.46 -31.04
C ARG A 83 11.20 -13.25 -29.74
N ASN A 84 12.35 -13.33 -29.09
CA ASN A 84 12.50 -14.02 -27.80
C ASN A 84 11.71 -13.30 -26.69
N VAL A 85 11.83 -11.97 -26.62
CA VAL A 85 11.08 -11.11 -25.68
C VAL A 85 9.59 -11.23 -25.93
N LYS A 86 9.13 -11.20 -27.19
CA LYS A 86 7.71 -11.41 -27.54
C LYS A 86 7.21 -12.78 -27.07
N GLY A 87 7.97 -13.85 -27.32
CA GLY A 87 7.60 -15.20 -26.86
C GLY A 87 7.53 -15.31 -25.34
N LYS A 88 8.48 -14.70 -24.62
CA LYS A 88 8.47 -14.64 -23.16
C LYS A 88 7.28 -13.82 -22.63
N LEU A 89 6.96 -12.69 -23.26
CA LEU A 89 5.83 -11.85 -22.88
C LEU A 89 4.49 -12.56 -23.10
N GLU A 90 4.32 -13.29 -24.20
CA GLU A 90 3.13 -14.09 -24.46
C GLU A 90 3.00 -15.26 -23.47
N ALA A 91 4.10 -15.92 -23.11
CA ALA A 91 4.09 -16.98 -22.08
C ALA A 91 3.69 -16.41 -20.71
N ILE A 92 4.31 -15.31 -20.31
CA ILE A 92 3.98 -14.59 -19.07
C ILE A 92 2.50 -14.14 -19.08
N SER A 93 1.99 -13.63 -20.20
CA SER A 93 0.57 -13.27 -20.35
C SER A 93 -0.36 -14.47 -20.22
N LYS A 94 0.08 -15.67 -20.61
CA LYS A 94 -0.66 -16.94 -20.45
C LYS A 94 -0.55 -17.54 -19.05
N ASP A 95 0.42 -17.11 -18.25
CA ASP A 95 0.63 -17.53 -16.85
C ASP A 95 0.01 -16.57 -15.82
N PHE A 96 -0.51 -15.41 -16.27
CA PHE A 96 -1.37 -14.52 -15.47
C PHE A 96 -2.90 -14.81 -15.42
N PRO A 97 -3.49 -15.90 -15.97
CA PRO A 97 -4.94 -16.14 -15.90
C PRO A 97 -5.38 -16.46 -14.47
N LEU A 98 -4.46 -16.78 -13.58
CA LEU A 98 -4.75 -16.97 -12.15
C LEU A 98 -5.32 -15.70 -11.51
N SER A 99 -4.87 -14.51 -11.92
CA SER A 99 -5.43 -13.24 -11.43
C SER A 99 -6.84 -13.00 -11.98
N SER A 100 -7.06 -13.25 -13.27
CA SER A 100 -8.39 -13.12 -13.89
C SER A 100 -9.39 -14.14 -13.37
N HIS A 101 -8.96 -15.38 -13.13
CA HIS A 101 -9.78 -16.44 -12.57
C HIS A 101 -10.12 -16.16 -11.10
N LEU A 102 -9.12 -15.78 -10.29
CA LEU A 102 -9.33 -15.41 -8.89
C LEU A 102 -10.25 -14.19 -8.74
N TYR A 103 -10.09 -13.19 -9.60
CA TYR A 103 -11.00 -12.05 -9.64
C TYR A 103 -12.43 -12.50 -10.00
N GLY A 104 -12.58 -13.36 -11.01
CA GLY A 104 -13.89 -13.91 -11.39
C GLY A 104 -14.57 -14.73 -10.30
N THR A 105 -13.82 -15.60 -9.60
CA THR A 105 -14.37 -16.43 -8.52
C THR A 105 -14.75 -15.59 -7.30
N PHE A 106 -13.94 -14.59 -6.95
CA PHE A 106 -14.27 -13.65 -5.87
C PHE A 106 -15.52 -12.83 -6.19
N GLN A 107 -15.64 -12.32 -7.41
CA GLN A 107 -16.81 -11.56 -7.83
C GLN A 107 -18.08 -12.43 -7.85
N THR A 108 -17.97 -13.69 -8.26
CA THR A 108 -19.08 -14.66 -8.20
C THR A 108 -19.52 -14.94 -6.77
N LEU A 109 -18.55 -15.16 -5.87
CA LEU A 109 -18.84 -15.38 -4.45
C LEU A 109 -19.50 -14.15 -3.81
N ARG A 110 -19.00 -12.95 -4.12
CA ARG A 110 -19.59 -11.70 -3.64
C ARG A 110 -21.05 -11.55 -4.08
N GLN A 111 -21.35 -11.80 -5.36
CA GLN A 111 -22.73 -11.76 -5.87
C GLN A 111 -23.61 -12.74 -5.12
N ARG A 112 -23.16 -13.99 -4.97
CA ARG A 112 -23.92 -15.01 -4.26
C ARG A 112 -24.22 -14.64 -2.80
N ILE A 113 -23.25 -14.05 -2.09
CA ILE A 113 -23.48 -13.57 -0.71
C ILE A 113 -24.51 -12.44 -0.67
N GLN A 114 -24.47 -11.52 -1.64
CA GLN A 114 -25.43 -10.42 -1.73
C GLN A 114 -26.85 -10.94 -2.05
N ASP A 115 -26.97 -11.89 -2.98
CA ASP A 115 -28.24 -12.51 -3.33
C ASP A 115 -28.85 -13.28 -2.14
N GLU A 116 -28.03 -14.08 -1.44
CA GLU A 116 -28.46 -14.80 -0.24
C GLU A 116 -28.88 -13.82 0.88
N TYR A 117 -28.15 -12.72 1.06
CA TYR A 117 -28.53 -11.67 2.03
C TYR A 117 -29.86 -11.01 1.66
N ARG A 118 -30.06 -10.70 0.37
CA ARG A 118 -31.30 -10.14 -0.17
C ARG A 118 -32.49 -11.07 0.11
N GLU A 119 -32.33 -12.36 -0.13
CA GLU A 119 -33.38 -13.35 0.10
C GLU A 119 -33.74 -13.47 1.59
N VAL A 120 -32.75 -13.40 2.48
CA VAL A 120 -32.97 -13.40 3.94
C VAL A 120 -33.73 -12.15 4.38
N VAL A 121 -33.39 -10.98 3.84
CA VAL A 121 -34.10 -9.73 4.11
C VAL A 121 -35.55 -9.84 3.61
N GLU A 122 -35.79 -10.26 2.37
CA GLU A 122 -37.13 -10.44 1.81
C GLU A 122 -37.99 -11.37 2.66
N ARG A 123 -37.47 -12.56 3.02
CA ARG A 123 -38.19 -13.53 3.87
C ARG A 123 -38.54 -12.96 5.24
N ARG A 124 -37.64 -12.19 5.85
CA ARG A 124 -37.91 -11.54 7.15
C ARG A 124 -38.95 -10.45 7.04
N VAL A 125 -38.89 -9.57 6.03
CA VAL A 125 -39.94 -8.56 5.80
C VAL A 125 -41.28 -9.23 5.61
N MET A 126 -41.36 -10.27 4.79
CA MET A 126 -42.62 -10.98 4.56
C MET A 126 -43.17 -11.60 5.85
N THR A 127 -42.31 -12.20 6.68
CA THR A 127 -42.74 -12.82 7.95
C THR A 127 -43.20 -11.77 8.97
N VAL A 128 -42.52 -10.63 9.02
CA VAL A 128 -42.78 -9.57 10.01
C VAL A 128 -43.97 -8.69 9.61
N THR A 129 -44.11 -8.39 8.32
CA THR A 129 -45.16 -7.47 7.81
C THR A 129 -46.35 -8.22 7.21
N GLY A 130 -46.22 -9.51 6.88
CA GLY A 130 -47.24 -10.30 6.20
C GLY A 130 -47.39 -9.99 4.71
N THR A 131 -46.64 -9.02 4.18
CA THR A 131 -46.71 -8.55 2.79
C THR A 131 -45.38 -8.69 2.08
N ARG A 132 -45.41 -8.98 0.78
CA ARG A 132 -44.18 -9.08 -0.02
C ARG A 132 -43.64 -7.67 -0.32
N PRO A 133 -42.41 -7.34 0.10
CA PRO A 133 -41.81 -6.05 -0.20
C PRO A 133 -41.45 -5.92 -1.69
N ASP A 134 -41.43 -4.68 -2.18
CA ASP A 134 -40.90 -4.31 -3.48
C ASP A 134 -39.36 -4.28 -3.49
N ASP A 135 -38.78 -4.43 -4.67
CA ASP A 135 -37.32 -4.53 -4.85
C ASP A 135 -36.58 -3.26 -4.38
N GLU A 136 -37.19 -2.08 -4.52
CA GLU A 136 -36.60 -0.80 -4.10
C GLU A 136 -36.51 -0.68 -2.57
N THR A 137 -37.55 -1.14 -1.86
CA THR A 137 -37.55 -1.23 -0.39
C THR A 137 -36.48 -2.21 0.11
N ILE A 138 -36.32 -3.36 -0.55
CA ILE A 138 -35.27 -4.34 -0.19
C ILE A 138 -33.88 -3.73 -0.39
N ASP A 139 -33.65 -3.09 -1.53
CA ASP A 139 -32.34 -2.51 -1.86
C ASP A 139 -31.98 -1.37 -0.89
N HIS A 140 -32.93 -0.51 -0.51
CA HIS A 140 -32.72 0.52 0.51
C HIS A 140 -32.40 -0.08 1.91
N LEU A 141 -33.02 -1.21 2.27
CA LEU A 141 -32.73 -1.90 3.53
C LEU A 141 -31.34 -2.55 3.55
N ILE A 142 -30.85 -2.99 2.39
CA ILE A 142 -29.49 -3.51 2.21
C ILE A 142 -28.47 -2.38 2.27
N GLU A 143 -28.71 -1.26 1.57
CA GLU A 143 -27.81 -0.11 1.52
C GLU A 143 -27.66 0.60 2.87
N THR A 144 -28.76 0.75 3.61
CA THR A 144 -28.72 1.40 4.93
C THR A 144 -28.10 0.52 6.02
N GLY A 145 -27.94 -0.79 5.78
CA GLY A 145 -27.43 -1.75 6.76
C GLY A 145 -28.28 -1.84 8.04
N ASN A 146 -29.48 -1.26 8.03
CA ASN A 146 -30.31 -1.06 9.21
C ASN A 146 -31.49 -2.04 9.29
N SER A 147 -31.52 -3.02 8.37
CA SER A 147 -32.56 -4.04 8.24
C SER A 147 -32.84 -4.75 9.58
N GLU A 148 -31.79 -5.15 10.31
CA GLU A 148 -31.89 -5.85 11.60
C GLU A 148 -32.61 -5.03 12.69
N GLN A 149 -32.33 -3.71 12.80
CA GLN A 149 -32.97 -2.87 13.82
C GLN A 149 -34.46 -2.62 13.49
N ILE A 150 -34.77 -2.44 12.21
CA ILE A 150 -36.15 -2.25 11.76
C ILE A 150 -36.95 -3.54 11.98
N PHE A 151 -36.36 -4.72 11.72
CA PHE A 151 -37.00 -6.01 12.00
C PHE A 151 -37.27 -6.24 13.49
N GLN A 152 -36.29 -5.96 14.35
CA GLN A 152 -36.48 -6.10 15.80
C GLN A 152 -37.60 -5.20 16.32
N LYS A 153 -37.66 -3.95 15.84
CA LYS A 153 -38.72 -3.01 16.19
C LYS A 153 -40.09 -3.48 15.67
N ALA A 154 -40.15 -3.92 14.41
CA ALA A 154 -41.39 -4.39 13.81
C ALA A 154 -41.91 -5.70 14.43
N MET A 155 -41.03 -6.60 14.90
CA MET A 155 -41.42 -7.76 15.71
C MET A 155 -42.00 -7.36 17.08
N GLN A 156 -41.47 -6.31 17.72
CA GLN A 156 -42.03 -5.79 18.97
C GLN A 156 -43.41 -5.16 18.77
N GLU A 157 -43.63 -4.52 17.62
CA GLU A 157 -44.91 -3.92 17.25
C GLU A 157 -45.95 -4.97 16.79
N ALA A 158 -45.55 -5.95 15.97
CA ALA A 158 -46.39 -7.07 15.54
C ALA A 158 -46.68 -8.07 16.67
N GLY A 159 -45.76 -8.23 17.62
CA GLY A 159 -45.92 -9.05 18.83
C GLY A 159 -46.82 -8.43 19.92
N ARG A 160 -47.39 -7.24 19.68
CA ARG A 160 -48.40 -6.61 20.56
C ARG A 160 -49.85 -6.92 20.17
N GLY A 161 -50.08 -7.96 19.38
CA GLY A 161 -51.42 -8.52 19.13
C GLY A 161 -51.90 -9.43 20.27
N GLN A 162 -52.75 -8.89 21.14
CA GLN A 162 -53.64 -9.57 22.10
C GLN A 162 -53.08 -10.78 22.89
N VAL A 163 -52.50 -10.50 24.05
CA VAL A 163 -52.63 -11.43 25.19
C VAL A 163 -54.05 -11.23 25.75
N CYS A 164 -55.02 -11.99 25.23
CA CYS A 164 -56.27 -12.21 25.94
C CYS A 164 -55.94 -12.96 27.23
N SER A 165 -55.82 -12.22 28.33
CA SER A 165 -55.95 -12.77 29.67
C SER A 165 -57.37 -13.31 29.82
N PHE A 166 -57.50 -14.64 29.93
CA PHE A 166 -58.68 -15.30 30.49
C PHE A 166 -58.57 -15.31 32.01
#